data_AF-A0A127SC14-F1
#
_entry.id   AF-A0A127SC14-F1
#
_cell.length_a   1.000
_cell.length_b   1.000
_cell.length_c   1.000
_cell.angle_alpha   90.00
_cell.angle_beta   90.00
_cell.angle_gamma   90.00
#
_symmetry.space_group_name_H-M   'P 1'
#
loop_
_entity.id
_entity.type
_entity.pdbx_description
1 polymer ?
#
loop_
_entity_poly.entity_id
_entity_poly.type
_entity_poly.pdbx_seq_one_letter_code
_entity_poly.pdbx_strand_id
1 'polypeptide(L)'
;SMQTTQTTKNSIDLSSYFENINGTAVFYTPDTNTYNIYNDELSTKQSSPCSTFKIFSTYVALDNKTIDVNNSLRKWNGTIYWYDAWNKDIDLDTAFKTSCVWYYRQVIDEIGQDTMQ
;
A
#
# COMPACT_ATOMS: atom_id res chain seq x y z
N SER A 1 12.69 3.09 33.07
CA SER A 1 11.42 3.67 32.59
C SER A 1 11.62 4.05 31.13
N MET A 2 10.81 3.54 30.20
CA MET A 2 10.81 4.11 28.85
C MET A 2 10.17 5.49 28.97
N GLN A 3 10.94 6.56 28.72
CA GLN A 3 10.37 7.89 28.54
C GLN A 3 9.45 7.81 27.31
N THR A 4 8.14 7.90 27.52
CA THR A 4 7.20 8.12 26.44
C THR A 4 7.43 9.54 25.94
N THR A 5 8.15 9.68 24.82
CA THR A 5 8.33 10.96 24.13
C THR A 5 6.95 11.50 23.78
N GLN A 6 6.61 12.70 24.27
CA GLN A 6 5.33 13.34 23.98
C GLN A 6 5.17 13.51 22.46
N THR A 7 4.06 13.02 21.90
CA THR A 7 3.77 13.18 20.48
C THR A 7 3.60 14.67 20.15
N THR A 8 4.38 15.14 19.19
CA THR A 8 4.29 16.52 18.69
C THR A 8 3.57 16.52 17.34
N LYS A 9 2.69 17.49 17.11
CA LYS A 9 1.96 17.63 15.85
C LYS A 9 2.03 19.07 15.37
N ASN A 10 2.67 19.28 14.23
CA ASN A 10 2.84 20.57 13.59
C ASN A 10 1.96 20.66 12.35
N SER A 11 1.30 21.80 12.18
CA SER A 11 0.69 22.16 10.90
C SER A 11 1.75 22.70 9.96
N ILE A 12 1.79 22.22 8.73
CA ILE A 12 2.69 22.71 7.67
C ILE A 12 1.88 23.20 6.48
N ASP A 13 2.40 24.19 5.77
CA ASP A 13 1.78 24.68 4.54
C ASP A 13 2.45 24.04 3.32
N LEU A 14 1.67 23.25 2.58
CA LEU A 14 2.04 22.65 1.30
C LEU A 14 1.06 23.04 0.18
N SER A 15 0.28 24.11 0.38
CA SER A 15 -0.76 24.54 -0.55
C SER A 15 -0.25 24.73 -1.98
N SER A 16 0.97 25.23 -2.16
CA SER A 16 1.59 25.39 -3.48
C SER A 16 1.84 24.07 -4.23
N TYR A 17 2.07 22.96 -3.52
CA TYR A 17 2.26 21.63 -4.12
C TYR A 17 0.94 20.93 -4.44
N PHE A 18 -0.12 21.27 -3.70
CA PHE A 18 -1.44 20.68 -3.89
C PHE A 18 -2.31 21.50 -4.86
N GLU A 19 -1.99 22.78 -5.09
CA GLU A 19 -2.73 23.70 -5.96
C GLU A 19 -4.25 23.63 -5.67
N ASN A 20 -5.04 23.08 -6.60
CA ASN A 20 -6.50 22.96 -6.49
C ASN A 20 -6.96 21.58 -6.00
N ILE A 21 -6.03 20.69 -5.60
CA ILE A 21 -6.32 19.34 -5.13
C ILE A 21 -6.67 19.42 -3.64
N ASN A 22 -7.88 18.96 -3.28
CA ASN A 22 -8.24 18.71 -1.89
C ASN A 22 -7.54 17.44 -1.38
N GLY A 23 -6.32 17.59 -0.89
CA GLY A 23 -5.46 16.50 -0.43
C GLY A 23 -4.81 16.78 0.93
N THR A 24 -4.13 15.77 1.45
CA THR A 24 -3.41 15.79 2.73
C THR A 24 -2.05 15.14 2.57
N ALA A 25 -1.07 15.57 3.36
CA ALA A 25 0.22 14.93 3.49
C ALA A 25 0.59 14.80 4.97
N VAL A 26 1.11 13.63 5.34
CA VAL A 26 1.49 13.31 6.71
C VAL A 26 2.93 12.81 6.70
N PHE A 27 3.80 13.50 7.43
CA PHE A 27 5.19 13.10 7.64
C PHE A 27 5.40 12.76 9.09
N TYR A 28 5.80 11.52 9.37
CA TYR A 28 6.13 11.07 10.72
C TYR A 28 7.64 10.91 10.88
N THR A 29 8.20 11.51 11.93
CA THR A 29 9.60 11.36 12.34
C THR A 29 9.65 10.55 13.65
N PRO A 30 10.07 9.28 13.61
CA PRO A 30 10.07 8.40 14.79
C PRO A 30 10.95 8.91 15.94
N ASP A 31 12.17 9.38 15.62
CA ASP A 31 13.17 9.78 16.62
C ASP A 31 12.68 10.87 17.58
N THR A 32 11.86 11.79 17.06
CA THR A 32 11.29 12.92 17.80
C THR A 32 9.80 12.74 18.09
N ASN A 33 9.22 11.60 17.74
CA ASN A 33 7.79 11.32 17.79
C ASN A 33 6.93 12.50 17.26
N THR A 34 7.34 13.06 16.11
CA THR A 34 6.76 14.28 15.55
C THR A 34 6.03 14.00 14.24
N TYR A 35 4.81 14.53 14.14
CA TYR A 35 4.02 14.61 12.92
C TYR A 35 4.07 16.02 12.35
N ASN A 36 4.36 16.13 11.06
CA ASN A 36 4.14 17.36 10.28
C ASN A 36 3.03 17.08 9.28
N ILE A 37 1.92 17.81 9.38
CA ILE A 37 0.68 17.48 8.66
C ILE A 37 0.18 18.70 7.87
N TYR A 38 -0.09 18.48 6.59
CA TYR A 38 -0.84 19.38 5.74
C TYR A 38 -2.29 18.88 5.63
N ASN A 39 -3.27 19.79 5.85
CA ASN A 39 -4.70 19.47 5.86
C ASN A 39 -5.06 18.36 6.86
N ASP A 40 -4.97 18.70 8.15
CA ASP A 40 -5.12 17.75 9.24
C ASP A 40 -6.51 17.12 9.32
N GLU A 41 -7.55 17.90 9.06
CA GLU A 41 -8.93 17.42 9.04
C GLU A 41 -9.09 16.26 8.05
N LEU A 42 -8.58 16.43 6.81
CA LEU A 42 -8.64 15.40 5.80
C LEU A 42 -7.73 14.20 6.11
N SER A 43 -6.61 14.40 6.81
CA SER A 43 -5.67 13.32 7.19
C SER A 43 -6.30 12.19 8.01
N THR A 44 -7.38 12.50 8.73
CA THR A 44 -8.09 11.55 9.58
C THR A 44 -9.22 10.81 8.86
N LYS A 45 -9.56 11.22 7.63
CA LYS A 45 -10.63 10.62 6.85
C LYS A 45 -10.17 9.34 6.16
N GLN A 46 -10.79 8.22 6.51
CA GLN A 46 -10.54 6.94 5.85
C GLN A 46 -11.04 6.95 4.40
N SER A 47 -10.21 6.41 3.51
CA SER A 47 -10.49 6.25 2.09
C SER A 47 -10.13 4.83 1.65
N SER A 48 -10.66 4.38 0.51
CA SER A 48 -10.26 3.09 -0.06
C SER A 48 -8.73 3.08 -0.28
N PRO A 49 -8.00 2.07 0.22
CA PRO A 49 -6.56 1.98 -0.01
C PRO A 49 -6.24 1.69 -1.48
N CYS A 50 -7.21 1.21 -2.27
CA CYS A 50 -6.99 0.83 -3.66
C CYS A 50 -5.73 -0.06 -3.79
N SER A 51 -4.72 0.41 -4.52
CA SER A 51 -3.49 -0.36 -4.70
C SER A 51 -2.50 -0.30 -3.54
N THR A 52 -2.63 0.62 -2.58
CA THR A 52 -1.74 0.62 -1.39
C THR A 52 -2.00 -0.58 -0.48
N PHE A 53 -3.19 -1.20 -0.57
CA PHE A 53 -3.49 -2.47 0.10
C PHE A 53 -2.54 -3.61 -0.29
N LYS A 54 -1.93 -3.54 -1.47
CA LYS A 54 -0.93 -4.52 -1.94
C LYS A 54 0.29 -4.62 -1.03
N ILE A 55 0.62 -3.55 -0.29
CA ILE A 55 1.71 -3.57 0.71
C ILE A 55 1.35 -4.56 1.83
N PHE A 56 0.17 -4.40 2.42
CA PHE A 56 -0.31 -5.25 3.49
C PHE A 56 -0.55 -6.69 3.03
N SER A 57 -1.26 -6.89 1.91
CA SER A 57 -1.53 -8.24 1.43
C SER A 57 -0.28 -9.00 1.00
N THR A 58 0.77 -8.31 0.51
CA THR A 58 2.08 -8.94 0.28
C THR A 58 2.69 -9.42 1.58
N TYR A 59 2.69 -8.60 2.64
CA TYR A 59 3.20 -9.00 3.94
C TYR A 59 2.48 -10.26 4.44
N VAL A 60 1.15 -10.25 4.43
CA VAL A 60 0.33 -11.40 4.85
C VAL A 60 0.62 -12.65 4.01
N ALA A 61 0.78 -12.51 2.69
CA ALA A 61 1.10 -13.63 1.80
C ALA A 61 2.46 -14.26 2.13
N LEU A 62 3.46 -13.45 2.46
CA LEU A 62 4.81 -13.90 2.79
C LEU A 62 4.87 -14.54 4.18
N ASP A 63 4.24 -13.91 5.16
CA ASP A 63 4.21 -14.40 6.55
C ASP A 63 3.51 -15.78 6.64
N ASN A 64 2.41 -15.94 5.91
CA ASN A 64 1.68 -17.20 5.80
C ASN A 64 2.29 -18.19 4.80
N LYS A 65 3.39 -17.83 4.11
CA LYS A 65 4.05 -18.63 3.07
C LYS A 65 3.13 -19.02 1.91
N THR A 66 2.07 -18.25 1.66
CA THR A 66 1.22 -18.36 0.46
C THR A 66 2.01 -18.00 -0.80
N ILE A 67 2.97 -17.09 -0.67
CA ILE A 67 3.94 -16.77 -1.73
C ILE A 67 5.35 -17.10 -1.25
N ASP A 68 6.12 -17.78 -2.09
CA ASP A 68 7.58 -17.81 -2.02
C ASP A 68 8.14 -16.76 -2.98
N VAL A 69 8.93 -15.82 -2.47
CA VAL A 69 9.57 -14.75 -3.28
C VAL A 69 10.37 -15.35 -4.44
N ASN A 70 11.05 -16.48 -4.21
CA ASN A 70 11.88 -17.15 -5.21
C ASN A 70 11.07 -17.94 -6.25
N ASN A 71 9.79 -18.18 -5.98
CA ASN A 71 8.89 -18.93 -6.84
C ASN A 71 7.49 -18.29 -6.87
N SER A 72 7.46 -17.01 -7.26
CA SER A 72 6.25 -16.17 -7.21
C SER A 72 5.57 -15.97 -8.56
N LEU A 73 6.02 -16.69 -9.60
CA LEU A 73 5.48 -16.56 -10.95
C LEU A 73 4.05 -17.11 -11.02
N ARG A 74 3.11 -16.28 -11.47
CA ARG A 74 1.73 -16.66 -11.76
C ARG A 74 1.48 -16.64 -13.25
N LYS A 75 0.77 -17.66 -13.74
CA LYS A 75 0.44 -17.82 -15.15
C LYS A 75 -0.72 -16.91 -15.54
N TRP A 76 -0.54 -16.19 -16.63
CA TRP A 76 -1.59 -15.39 -17.22
C TRP A 76 -2.56 -16.28 -17.99
N ASN A 77 -3.86 -16.00 -17.84
CA ASN A 77 -4.93 -16.80 -18.44
C ASN A 77 -5.30 -16.34 -19.87
N GLY A 78 -4.56 -15.40 -20.46
CA GLY A 78 -4.85 -14.83 -21.78
C GLY A 78 -5.86 -13.68 -21.80
N THR A 79 -6.39 -13.24 -20.65
CA THR A 79 -7.29 -12.08 -20.58
C THR A 79 -6.55 -10.80 -20.94
N ILE A 80 -6.96 -10.13 -22.01
CA ILE A 80 -6.35 -8.87 -22.45
C ILE A 80 -6.82 -7.73 -21.53
N TYR A 81 -5.88 -7.17 -20.78
CA TYR A 81 -6.06 -5.97 -19.97
C TYR A 81 -5.62 -4.72 -20.74
N TRP A 82 -6.19 -3.57 -20.37
CA TRP A 82 -5.86 -2.26 -20.94
C TRP A 82 -4.41 -1.83 -20.70
N TYR A 83 -3.76 -2.40 -19.68
CA TYR A 83 -2.37 -2.11 -19.37
C TYR A 83 -1.50 -3.29 -19.80
N ASP A 84 -0.72 -3.09 -20.87
CA ASP A 84 0.03 -4.15 -21.54
C ASP A 84 0.99 -4.91 -20.63
N ALA A 85 1.52 -4.23 -19.60
CA ALA A 85 2.41 -4.86 -18.63
C ALA A 85 1.74 -6.01 -17.86
N TRP A 86 0.40 -6.07 -17.82
CA TRP A 86 -0.38 -7.14 -17.19
C TRP A 86 -0.65 -8.34 -18.09
N ASN A 87 -0.36 -8.26 -19.39
CA ASN A 87 -0.73 -9.26 -20.40
C ASN A 87 0.37 -10.32 -20.60
N LYS A 88 0.84 -10.90 -19.50
CA LYS A 88 1.94 -11.89 -19.48
C LYS A 88 1.98 -12.61 -18.13
N ASP A 89 2.72 -13.71 -18.07
CA ASP A 89 3.11 -14.30 -16.78
C ASP A 89 3.90 -13.27 -15.95
N ILE A 90 3.59 -13.17 -14.67
CA ILE A 90 4.10 -12.11 -13.79
C ILE A 90 4.53 -12.72 -12.46
N ASP A 91 5.68 -12.28 -11.94
CA ASP A 91 6.17 -12.59 -10.60
C ASP A 91 5.77 -11.49 -9.59
N LEU A 92 6.03 -11.72 -8.29
CA LEU A 92 5.64 -10.79 -7.24
C LEU A 92 6.26 -9.40 -7.43
N ASP A 93 7.54 -9.33 -7.78
CA ASP A 93 8.27 -8.05 -7.95
C ASP A 93 7.65 -7.22 -9.08
N THR A 94 7.41 -7.84 -10.24
CA THR A 94 6.76 -7.17 -11.37
C THR A 94 5.32 -6.82 -11.04
N ALA A 95 4.57 -7.71 -10.38
CA ALA A 95 3.19 -7.45 -9.97
C ALA A 95 3.09 -6.24 -9.04
N PHE A 96 3.99 -6.13 -8.06
CA PHE A 96 4.02 -5.02 -7.10
C PHE A 96 4.34 -3.70 -7.83
N LYS A 97 5.39 -3.67 -8.65
CA LYS A 97 5.82 -2.47 -9.41
C LYS A 97 4.78 -1.98 -10.42
N THR A 98 4.13 -2.92 -11.11
CA THR A 98 3.11 -2.61 -12.13
C THR A 98 1.70 -2.53 -11.55
N SER A 99 1.56 -2.66 -10.23
CA SER A 99 0.28 -2.65 -9.52
C SER A 99 -0.74 -3.66 -10.10
N CYS A 100 -0.28 -4.85 -10.49
CA CYS A 100 -1.05 -5.84 -11.24
C CYS A 100 -2.26 -6.37 -10.46
N VAL A 101 -3.47 -5.95 -10.83
CA VAL A 101 -4.68 -6.27 -10.07
C VAL A 101 -5.02 -7.75 -10.11
N TRP A 102 -4.90 -8.42 -11.26
CA TRP A 102 -5.26 -9.83 -11.36
C TRP A 102 -4.32 -10.73 -10.54
N TYR A 103 -3.04 -10.39 -10.47
CA TYR A 103 -2.06 -11.12 -9.67
C TYR A 103 -2.47 -11.06 -8.20
N TYR A 104 -2.75 -9.87 -7.68
CA TYR A 104 -3.13 -9.67 -6.27
C TYR A 104 -4.49 -10.26 -5.92
N ARG A 105 -5.42 -10.37 -6.87
CA ARG A 105 -6.66 -11.12 -6.64
C ARG A 105 -6.38 -12.59 -6.35
N GLN A 106 -5.56 -13.25 -7.17
CA GLN A 106 -5.17 -14.65 -6.91
C GLN A 106 -4.46 -14.81 -5.57
N VAL A 107 -3.56 -13.88 -5.21
CA VAL A 107 -2.90 -13.89 -3.90
C VAL A 107 -3.91 -13.81 -2.76
N ILE A 108 -4.86 -12.88 -2.83
CA ILE A 108 -5.86 -12.68 -1.77
C ILE A 108 -6.80 -13.90 -1.69
N ASP A 109 -7.20 -14.46 -2.83
CA ASP A 109 -8.03 -15.67 -2.90
C ASP A 109 -7.32 -16.88 -2.24
N GLU A 110 -6.00 -17.00 -2.43
CA GLU A 110 -5.19 -18.08 -1.82
C GLU A 110 -4.90 -17.87 -0.34
N ILE A 111 -4.76 -16.63 0.13
CA ILE A 111 -4.67 -16.31 1.57
C ILE A 111 -5.96 -16.70 2.29
N GLY A 112 -7.10 -16.51 1.62
CA GLY A 112 -8.41 -16.78 2.14
C GLY A 112 -8.96 -15.66 3.03
N GLN A 113 -10.28 -15.62 3.13
CA GLN A 113 -11.00 -14.55 3.80
C GLN A 113 -10.73 -14.51 5.33
N ASP A 114 -10.66 -15.67 5.98
CA ASP A 114 -10.47 -15.76 7.44
C ASP A 114 -9.11 -15.18 7.88
N THR A 115 -8.08 -15.34 7.05
CA THR A 115 -6.73 -14.82 7.33
C THR A 115 -6.60 -13.32 7.03
N MET A 116 -7.42 -12.79 6.11
CA MET A 116 -7.34 -11.40 5.66
C MET A 116 -8.21 -10.43 6.50
N GLN A 117 -9.09 -10.97 7.34
CA GLN A 117 -10.01 -10.19 8.20
C GLN A 117 -9.35 -9.63 9.46
#